data_AF-A0A0A0EX00-F1
#
_entry.id   AF-A0A0A0EX00-F1
#
_cell.length_a   1.000
_cell.length_b   1.000
_cell.length_c   1.000
_cell.angle_alpha   90.00
_cell.angle_beta   90.00
_cell.angle_gamma   90.00
#
_symmetry.space_group_name_H-M   'P 1'
#
loop_
_entity.id
_entity.type
_entity.pdbx_description
1 polymer ?
#
loop_
_entity_poly.entity_id
_entity_poly.type
_entity_poly.pdbx_seq_one_letter_code
_entity_poly.pdbx_strand_id
1 'polypeptide(L)'
;MAAAVAPPAAPVTASLARRATLAERLALAAPDADPQVIALALEARQCATLGGAIGDVERLAVIDYSRPSTEPRLWVFDLDDAELLHAEHVAHGKYSGGNMTTRFSNEQDSWMTSLGLFSTAETYVGGNGYSLRMDGLEPGFNDHARERLIVMHGADYVDPEQALRQGRLGRSFGCPAVRDEIAQELIDTLKDGQLLFAYYPDSQWLEGSRFLGCGAVADAGASVASKAGRRVSRLAE
;
A
#
# COMPACT_ATOMS: atom_id res chain seq x y z
N MET A 1 -50.75 33.07 -17.09
CA MET A 1 -49.42 32.56 -17.44
C MET A 1 -48.73 32.15 -16.15
N ALA A 2 -48.56 30.85 -15.92
CA ALA A 2 -47.85 30.36 -14.73
C ALA A 2 -46.36 30.30 -15.04
N ALA A 3 -45.55 31.07 -14.31
CA ALA A 3 -44.10 31.01 -14.44
C ALA A 3 -43.60 29.68 -13.86
N ALA A 4 -42.99 28.85 -14.70
CA ALA A 4 -42.31 27.64 -14.26
C ALA A 4 -41.10 28.04 -13.40
N VAL A 5 -41.12 27.63 -12.13
CA VAL A 5 -39.96 27.74 -11.24
C VAL A 5 -38.95 26.68 -11.67
N ALA A 6 -37.76 27.13 -12.07
CA ALA A 6 -36.66 26.23 -12.41
C ALA A 6 -36.21 25.45 -11.17
N PRO A 7 -35.88 24.15 -11.30
CA PRO A 7 -35.40 23.36 -10.16
C PRO A 7 -34.06 23.89 -9.66
N PRO A 8 -33.76 23.76 -8.35
CA PRO A 8 -32.49 24.19 -7.80
C PRO A 8 -31.34 23.39 -8.43
N ALA A 9 -30.29 24.08 -8.86
CA ALA A 9 -29.08 23.45 -9.33
C ALA A 9 -28.46 22.62 -8.19
N ALA A 10 -28.20 21.33 -8.45
CA ALA A 10 -27.49 20.47 -7.52
C ALA A 10 -26.10 21.04 -7.18
N PRO A 11 -25.59 20.86 -5.95
CA PRO A 11 -24.31 21.42 -5.55
C PRO A 11 -23.17 20.81 -6.39
N VAL A 12 -22.32 21.68 -6.94
CA VAL A 12 -21.20 21.35 -7.84
C VAL A 12 -20.23 20.32 -7.22
N THR A 13 -20.15 20.27 -5.89
CA THR A 13 -19.31 19.34 -5.11
C THR A 13 -19.67 17.87 -5.34
N ALA A 14 -20.97 17.53 -5.41
CA ALA A 14 -21.42 16.15 -5.64
C ALA A 14 -21.10 15.63 -7.06
N SER A 15 -21.02 16.54 -8.04
CA SER A 15 -20.68 16.20 -9.43
C SER A 15 -19.18 15.95 -9.65
N LEU A 16 -18.32 16.58 -8.84
CA LEU A 16 -16.86 16.39 -8.90
C LEU A 16 -16.44 15.10 -8.19
N ALA A 17 -17.03 14.80 -7.03
CA ALA A 17 -16.78 13.55 -6.30
C ALA A 17 -17.10 12.29 -7.14
N ARG A 18 -18.11 12.39 -8.02
CA ARG A 18 -18.51 11.30 -8.93
C ARG A 18 -17.58 11.12 -10.14
N ARG A 19 -16.64 12.05 -10.37
CA ARG A 19 -15.63 11.99 -11.45
C ARG A 19 -14.21 11.72 -10.93
N ALA A 20 -13.99 11.91 -9.64
CA ALA A 20 -12.69 11.65 -9.02
C ALA A 20 -12.34 10.16 -9.12
N THR A 21 -11.11 9.87 -9.52
CA THR A 21 -10.49 8.54 -9.47
C THR A 21 -10.43 8.03 -8.03
N LEU A 22 -10.26 6.71 -7.85
CA LEU A 22 -10.09 6.14 -6.51
C LEU A 22 -8.90 6.77 -5.77
N ALA A 23 -7.77 6.98 -6.47
CA ALA A 23 -6.58 7.62 -5.91
C ALA A 23 -6.87 9.02 -5.35
N GLU A 24 -7.60 9.85 -6.11
CA GLU A 24 -7.98 11.21 -5.67
C GLU A 24 -8.91 11.17 -4.45
N ARG A 25 -9.83 10.20 -4.38
CA ARG A 25 -10.73 10.05 -3.23
C ARG A 25 -9.97 9.60 -1.98
N LEU A 26 -9.08 8.62 -2.10
CA LEU A 26 -8.25 8.16 -0.97
C LEU A 26 -7.29 9.26 -0.48
N ALA A 27 -6.68 10.02 -1.41
CA ALA A 27 -5.86 11.17 -1.06
C ALA A 27 -6.65 12.28 -0.33
N LEU A 28 -7.92 12.47 -0.70
CA LEU A 28 -8.81 13.39 0.02
C LEU A 28 -9.17 12.86 1.41
N ALA A 29 -9.37 11.54 1.55
CA ALA A 29 -9.68 10.90 2.83
C ALA A 29 -8.47 10.88 3.81
N ALA A 30 -7.24 10.85 3.28
CA ALA A 30 -6.00 10.85 4.04
C ALA A 30 -5.11 12.05 3.66
N PRO A 31 -5.45 13.29 4.08
CA PRO A 31 -4.74 14.49 3.67
C PRO A 31 -3.28 14.53 4.15
N ASP A 32 -2.94 13.78 5.19
CA ASP A 32 -1.58 13.66 5.71
C ASP A 32 -0.74 12.59 4.99
N ALA A 33 -1.34 11.76 4.12
CA ALA A 33 -0.63 10.77 3.32
C ALA A 33 -0.16 11.38 1.99
N ASP A 34 0.98 10.92 1.46
CA ASP A 34 1.45 11.39 0.15
C ASP A 34 0.55 10.82 -0.96
N PRO A 35 -0.12 11.67 -1.77
CA PRO A 35 -1.01 11.21 -2.84
C PRO A 35 -0.29 10.40 -3.93
N GLN A 36 1.01 10.62 -4.15
CA GLN A 36 1.80 9.84 -5.10
C GLN A 36 2.04 8.42 -4.58
N VAL A 37 2.28 8.28 -3.27
CA VAL A 37 2.46 6.96 -2.64
C VAL A 37 1.14 6.17 -2.65
N ILE A 38 0.01 6.83 -2.41
CA ILE A 38 -1.32 6.22 -2.58
C ILE A 38 -1.52 5.74 -4.03
N ALA A 39 -1.18 6.58 -5.01
CA ALA A 39 -1.32 6.22 -6.42
C ALA A 39 -0.45 5.00 -6.78
N LEU A 40 0.81 4.95 -6.31
CA LEU A 40 1.70 3.80 -6.49
C LEU A 40 1.15 2.52 -5.83
N ALA A 41 0.58 2.62 -4.63
CA ALA A 41 0.00 1.48 -3.94
C ALA A 41 -1.22 0.92 -4.71
N LEU A 42 -2.07 1.80 -5.26
CA LEU A 42 -3.20 1.41 -6.09
C LEU A 42 -2.76 0.81 -7.44
N GLU A 43 -1.70 1.35 -8.04
CA GLU A 43 -1.08 0.76 -9.23
C GLU A 43 -0.54 -0.64 -8.92
N ALA A 44 0.17 -0.82 -7.80
CA ALA A 44 0.67 -2.11 -7.34
C ALA A 44 -0.44 -3.15 -7.20
N ARG A 45 -1.56 -2.78 -6.56
CA ARG A 45 -2.76 -3.62 -6.49
C ARG A 45 -3.29 -3.97 -7.87
N GLN A 46 -3.43 -2.99 -8.77
CA GLN A 46 -3.95 -3.21 -10.11
C GLN A 46 -3.08 -4.20 -10.90
N CYS A 47 -1.77 -4.01 -10.87
CA CYS A 47 -0.83 -4.88 -11.55
C CYS A 47 -0.84 -6.29 -10.96
N ALA A 48 -0.93 -6.43 -9.64
CA ALA A 48 -1.06 -7.73 -8.99
C ALA A 48 -2.36 -8.46 -9.39
N THR A 49 -3.47 -7.73 -9.51
CA THR A 49 -4.76 -8.27 -9.96
C THR A 49 -4.68 -8.72 -11.42
N LEU A 50 -4.17 -7.87 -12.32
CA LEU A 50 -4.02 -8.19 -13.74
C LEU A 50 -3.06 -9.37 -13.98
N GLY A 51 -2.02 -9.48 -13.17
CA GLY A 51 -1.07 -10.59 -13.21
C GLY A 51 -1.59 -11.88 -12.56
N GLY A 52 -2.78 -11.87 -11.95
CA GLY A 52 -3.35 -13.02 -11.24
C GLY A 52 -2.59 -13.41 -9.96
N ALA A 53 -1.77 -12.51 -9.41
CA ALA A 53 -1.03 -12.74 -8.17
C ALA A 53 -1.92 -12.67 -6.93
N ILE A 54 -3.05 -11.96 -7.03
CA ILE A 54 -4.04 -11.76 -5.98
C ILE A 54 -5.46 -11.86 -6.56
N GLY A 55 -6.44 -12.13 -5.70
CA GLY A 55 -7.86 -12.03 -6.04
C GLY A 55 -8.43 -10.64 -5.76
N ASP A 56 -9.74 -10.57 -5.52
CA ASP A 56 -10.38 -9.35 -5.06
C ASP A 56 -9.94 -9.03 -3.63
N VAL A 57 -9.58 -7.77 -3.40
CA VAL A 57 -9.16 -7.24 -2.10
C VAL A 57 -9.96 -5.99 -1.78
N GLU A 58 -10.37 -5.88 -0.52
CA GLU A 58 -11.24 -4.82 0.00
C GLU A 58 -10.44 -3.79 0.80
N ARG A 59 -9.26 -4.18 1.28
CA ARG A 59 -8.41 -3.37 2.16
C ARG A 59 -6.99 -3.24 1.60
N LEU A 60 -6.43 -2.04 1.76
CA LEU A 60 -5.05 -1.74 1.40
C LEU A 60 -4.40 -0.94 2.53
N ALA A 61 -3.39 -1.54 3.15
CA ALA A 61 -2.46 -0.83 4.01
C ALA A 61 -1.33 -0.21 3.17
N VAL A 62 -0.97 1.03 3.46
CA VAL A 62 0.13 1.76 2.82
C VAL A 62 1.07 2.23 3.92
N ILE A 63 2.33 1.79 3.89
CA ILE A 63 3.37 2.30 4.77
C ILE A 63 4.33 3.17 3.95
N ASP A 64 4.54 4.41 4.36
CA ASP A 64 5.54 5.30 3.78
C ASP A 64 6.77 5.39 4.67
N TYR A 65 7.79 4.59 4.36
CA TYR A 65 9.05 4.58 5.09
C TYR A 65 9.97 5.76 4.74
N SER A 66 9.60 6.61 3.77
CA SER A 66 10.30 7.89 3.51
C SER A 66 10.02 8.93 4.59
N ARG A 67 9.04 8.67 5.46
CA ARG A 67 8.71 9.50 6.63
C ARG A 67 9.41 9.04 7.91
N PRO A 68 9.68 9.98 8.83
CA PRO A 68 10.25 9.65 10.13
C PRO A 68 9.30 8.77 10.94
N SER A 69 9.87 7.87 11.74
CA SER A 69 9.12 7.00 12.65
C SER A 69 8.34 7.77 13.72
N THR A 70 8.72 9.01 14.02
CA THR A 70 8.02 9.90 14.97
C THR A 70 6.70 10.46 14.45
N GLU A 71 6.30 10.12 13.22
CA GLU A 71 5.04 10.57 12.62
C GLU A 71 4.19 9.37 12.19
N PRO A 72 2.86 9.53 12.10
CA PRO A 72 2.01 8.57 11.41
C PRO A 72 2.48 8.36 9.99
N ARG A 73 2.65 7.10 9.61
CA ARG A 73 3.18 6.69 8.30
C ARG A 73 2.64 5.35 7.81
N LEU A 74 1.61 4.83 8.47
CA LEU A 74 0.79 3.71 8.04
C LEU A 74 -0.63 4.21 7.85
N TRP A 75 -1.22 3.96 6.69
CA TRP A 75 -2.64 4.23 6.43
C TRP A 75 -3.33 2.95 5.97
N VAL A 76 -4.52 2.68 6.49
CA VAL A 76 -5.33 1.54 6.07
C VAL A 76 -6.60 2.07 5.44
N PHE A 77 -6.88 1.63 4.21
CA PHE A 77 -8.01 2.11 3.42
C PHE A 77 -9.04 1.01 3.19
N ASP A 78 -10.31 1.40 3.22
CA ASP A 78 -11.41 0.72 2.56
C ASP A 78 -11.42 1.12 1.08
N LEU A 79 -11.29 0.15 0.18
CA LEU A 79 -11.21 0.41 -1.26
C LEU A 79 -12.57 0.53 -1.94
N ASP A 80 -13.63 -0.01 -1.33
CA ASP A 80 -14.99 0.00 -1.87
C ASP A 80 -15.66 1.33 -1.56
N ASP A 81 -15.57 1.78 -0.30
CA ASP A 81 -16.12 3.04 0.18
C ASP A 81 -15.14 4.22 0.00
N ALA A 82 -13.89 3.94 -0.37
CA ALA A 82 -12.82 4.92 -0.50
C ALA A 82 -12.59 5.72 0.81
N GLU A 83 -12.56 5.01 1.93
CA GLU A 83 -12.46 5.58 3.28
C GLU A 83 -11.09 5.27 3.92
N LEU A 84 -10.61 6.21 4.74
CA LEU A 84 -9.48 5.98 5.63
C LEU A 84 -9.97 5.34 6.93
N LEU A 85 -9.55 4.11 7.20
CA LEU A 85 -9.91 3.37 8.42
C LEU A 85 -8.94 3.66 9.56
N HIS A 86 -7.63 3.70 9.27
CA HIS A 86 -6.58 3.92 10.27
C HIS A 86 -5.46 4.80 9.74
N ALA A 87 -4.92 5.68 10.58
CA ALA A 87 -3.68 6.42 10.35
C ALA A 87 -2.77 6.28 11.58
N GLU A 88 -1.65 5.58 11.41
CA GLU A 88 -0.90 5.02 12.52
C GLU A 88 0.60 5.20 12.46
N HIS A 89 1.22 5.20 13.64
CA HIS A 89 2.65 5.05 13.81
C HIS A 89 3.03 3.59 13.55
N VAL A 90 4.12 3.37 12.81
CA VAL A 90 4.64 2.01 12.56
C VAL A 90 6.16 1.99 12.67
N ALA A 91 6.68 1.07 13.47
CA ALA A 91 8.11 0.83 13.64
C ALA A 91 8.68 0.01 12.47
N HIS A 92 9.97 0.21 12.21
CA HIS A 92 10.74 -0.51 11.21
C HIS A 92 11.81 -1.42 11.87
N GLY A 93 12.51 -2.22 11.06
CA GLY A 93 13.55 -3.13 11.52
C GLY A 93 14.78 -2.42 12.12
N LYS A 94 15.41 -3.03 13.12
CA LYS A 94 16.51 -2.47 13.90
C LYS A 94 17.68 -1.94 13.07
N TYR A 95 17.99 -2.62 11.96
CA TYR A 95 19.11 -2.22 11.09
C TYR A 95 18.69 -1.41 9.87
N SER A 96 17.40 -1.11 9.73
CA SER A 96 16.88 -0.24 8.67
C SER A 96 17.09 1.24 8.91
N GLY A 97 17.45 1.69 10.13
CA GLY A 97 17.75 3.08 10.38
C GLY A 97 17.49 3.57 11.81
N GLY A 98 17.45 4.89 11.95
CA GLY A 98 17.25 5.62 13.20
C GLY A 98 15.80 6.07 13.35
N ASN A 99 15.57 7.39 13.27
CA ASN A 99 14.23 7.92 13.07
C ASN A 99 13.74 7.66 11.64
N MET A 100 14.63 7.87 10.67
CA MET A 100 14.40 7.56 9.26
C MET A 100 14.75 6.11 8.97
N THR A 101 13.94 5.48 8.11
CA THR A 101 14.26 4.20 7.48
C THR A 101 15.08 4.49 6.22
N THR A 102 16.28 3.96 6.13
CA THR A 102 17.21 4.26 5.01
C THR A 102 17.83 3.00 4.39
N ARG A 103 17.57 1.83 4.96
CA ARG A 103 18.07 0.54 4.47
C ARG A 103 16.99 -0.52 4.54
N PHE A 104 16.98 -1.37 3.53
CA PHE A 104 16.00 -2.43 3.36
C PHE A 104 16.73 -3.71 2.96
N SER A 105 16.15 -4.86 3.28
CA SER A 105 16.75 -6.14 2.88
C SER A 105 15.70 -7.22 2.81
N ASN A 106 15.91 -8.15 1.88
CA ASN A 106 15.18 -9.39 1.73
C ASN A 106 15.96 -10.60 2.30
N GLU A 107 17.10 -10.36 2.95
CA GLU A 107 17.97 -11.42 3.46
C GLU A 107 17.51 -11.91 4.84
N GLN A 108 17.62 -13.22 5.04
CA GLN A 108 17.43 -13.85 6.35
C GLN A 108 18.36 -13.23 7.40
N ASP A 109 17.85 -13.06 8.62
CA ASP A 109 18.60 -12.53 9.78
C ASP A 109 19.17 -11.10 9.61
N SER A 110 18.82 -10.39 8.54
CA SER A 110 19.22 -8.98 8.32
C SER A 110 18.61 -8.01 9.33
N TRP A 111 17.49 -8.38 9.97
CA TRP A 111 16.66 -7.53 10.85
C TRP A 111 16.27 -6.18 10.23
N MET A 112 16.25 -6.13 8.90
CA MET A 112 15.81 -4.96 8.13
C MET A 112 14.41 -5.20 7.58
N THR A 113 13.67 -4.11 7.47
CA THR A 113 12.39 -4.06 6.77
C THR A 113 12.57 -4.37 5.28
N SER A 114 11.57 -5.02 4.68
CA SER A 114 11.44 -5.20 3.23
C SER A 114 10.48 -4.17 2.62
N LEU A 115 10.76 -3.77 1.39
CA LEU A 115 9.88 -2.92 0.58
C LEU A 115 8.93 -3.78 -0.27
N GLY A 116 7.97 -3.13 -0.90
CA GLY A 116 7.13 -3.74 -1.92
C GLY A 116 5.76 -4.17 -1.44
N LEU A 117 5.07 -4.91 -2.31
CA LEU A 117 3.73 -5.42 -2.08
C LEU A 117 3.75 -6.75 -1.33
N PHE A 118 2.92 -6.85 -0.28
CA PHE A 118 2.68 -8.05 0.50
C PHE A 118 1.20 -8.42 0.41
N SER A 119 0.93 -9.73 0.37
CA SER A 119 -0.38 -10.27 0.72
C SER A 119 -0.38 -10.62 2.19
N THR A 120 -1.43 -10.24 2.90
CA THR A 120 -1.66 -10.61 4.28
C THR A 120 -2.36 -11.98 4.34
N ALA A 121 -2.01 -12.79 5.34
CA ALA A 121 -2.41 -14.18 5.40
C ALA A 121 -3.13 -14.49 6.72
N GLU A 122 -2.89 -15.67 7.28
CA GLU A 122 -3.52 -16.08 8.52
C GLU A 122 -2.91 -15.39 9.75
N THR A 123 -3.71 -15.33 10.82
CA THR A 123 -3.25 -14.83 12.12
C THR A 123 -2.76 -15.97 13.02
N TYR A 124 -1.94 -15.63 14.00
CA TYR A 124 -1.53 -16.55 15.05
C TYR A 124 -1.17 -15.78 16.33
N VAL A 125 -1.05 -16.50 17.45
CA VAL A 125 -0.55 -15.96 18.71
C VAL A 125 0.84 -16.54 18.96
N GLY A 126 1.84 -15.66 19.08
CA GLY A 126 3.24 -16.04 19.28
C GLY A 126 3.96 -15.16 20.30
N GLY A 127 5.29 -15.08 20.21
CA GLY A 127 6.12 -14.27 21.12
C GLY A 127 5.81 -12.77 21.07
N ASN A 128 5.28 -12.28 19.95
CA ASN A 128 4.82 -10.89 19.78
C ASN A 128 3.30 -10.74 20.03
N GLY A 129 2.66 -11.71 20.68
CA GLY A 129 1.21 -11.71 20.86
C GLY A 129 0.44 -12.05 19.57
N TYR A 130 -0.76 -11.49 19.42
CA TYR A 130 -1.58 -11.63 18.22
C TYR A 130 -0.89 -10.98 17.03
N SER A 131 -0.64 -11.75 15.97
CA SER A 131 0.19 -11.35 14.84
C SER A 131 -0.43 -11.80 13.52
N LEU A 132 -0.24 -10.98 12.49
CA LEU A 132 -0.68 -11.22 11.12
C LEU A 132 0.49 -11.65 10.25
N ARG A 133 0.43 -12.85 9.67
CA ARG A 133 1.43 -13.29 8.70
C ARG A 133 1.29 -12.52 7.39
N MET A 134 2.43 -12.35 6.73
CA MET A 134 2.50 -11.69 5.43
C MET A 134 3.38 -12.52 4.49
N ASP A 135 2.93 -12.61 3.24
CA ASP A 135 3.63 -13.22 2.13
C ASP A 135 4.09 -12.10 1.19
N GLY A 136 5.39 -12.02 0.92
CA GLY A 136 5.93 -11.04 0.00
C GLY A 136 5.68 -11.46 -1.44
N LEU A 137 5.18 -10.52 -2.26
CA LEU A 137 4.80 -10.79 -3.64
C LEU A 137 5.88 -10.37 -4.65
N GLU A 138 6.94 -9.70 -4.21
CA GLU A 138 7.98 -9.09 -5.05
C GLU A 138 9.30 -9.86 -5.02
N PRO A 139 9.61 -10.61 -6.09
CA PRO A 139 10.86 -11.37 -6.19
C PRO A 139 12.09 -10.48 -5.99
N GLY A 140 12.98 -10.91 -5.10
CA GLY A 140 14.21 -10.20 -4.77
C GLY A 140 14.07 -9.05 -3.77
N PHE A 141 12.85 -8.56 -3.49
CA PHE A 141 12.62 -7.45 -2.56
C PHE A 141 11.95 -7.87 -1.25
N ASN A 142 10.99 -8.79 -1.33
CA ASN A 142 10.27 -9.27 -0.16
C ASN A 142 9.81 -10.73 -0.24
N ASP A 143 10.12 -11.48 -1.30
CA ASP A 143 9.69 -12.87 -1.49
C ASP A 143 10.16 -13.84 -0.38
N HIS A 144 11.15 -13.47 0.44
CA HIS A 144 11.52 -14.25 1.63
C HIS A 144 10.74 -13.85 2.90
N ALA A 145 9.77 -12.93 2.84
CA ALA A 145 9.08 -12.40 4.02
C ALA A 145 8.50 -13.48 4.94
N ARG A 146 7.89 -14.52 4.35
CA ARG A 146 7.30 -15.64 5.09
C ARG A 146 8.36 -16.46 5.84
N GLU A 147 9.45 -16.79 5.16
CA GLU A 147 10.59 -17.55 5.71
C GLU A 147 11.31 -16.75 6.80
N ARG A 148 11.38 -15.44 6.62
CA ARG A 148 11.95 -14.46 7.56
C ARG A 148 11.05 -14.14 8.75
N LEU A 149 9.85 -14.75 8.81
CA LEU A 149 8.85 -14.51 9.85
C LEU A 149 8.48 -13.01 9.96
N ILE A 150 8.41 -12.31 8.82
CA ILE A 150 7.95 -10.93 8.77
C ILE A 150 6.43 -10.92 8.94
N VAL A 151 5.98 -10.32 10.03
CA VAL A 151 4.57 -10.29 10.45
C VAL A 151 4.22 -8.89 10.93
N MET A 152 2.94 -8.53 10.89
CA MET A 152 2.46 -7.34 11.57
C MET A 152 2.01 -7.71 12.99
N HIS A 153 2.40 -6.90 13.98
CA HIS A 153 2.10 -7.17 15.39
C HIS A 153 2.08 -5.89 16.24
N GLY A 154 1.52 -5.98 17.44
CA GLY A 154 1.61 -4.94 18.46
C GLY A 154 2.94 -4.95 19.19
N ALA A 155 3.42 -3.78 19.61
CA ALA A 155 4.58 -3.68 20.49
C ALA A 155 4.54 -2.43 21.38
N ASP A 156 4.87 -2.62 22.66
CA ASP A 156 5.04 -1.57 23.68
C ASP A 156 6.07 -0.49 23.30
N TYR A 157 7.08 -0.84 22.50
CA TYR A 157 8.11 0.08 22.04
C TYR A 157 7.63 0.99 20.90
N VAL A 158 6.40 0.82 20.43
CA VAL A 158 5.71 1.75 19.53
C VAL A 158 4.92 2.73 20.39
N ASP A 159 5.62 3.69 20.97
CA ASP A 159 5.03 4.72 21.85
C ASP A 159 5.35 6.11 21.27
N PRO A 160 4.35 6.82 20.71
CA PRO A 160 4.54 8.17 20.16
C PRO A 160 5.06 9.20 21.18
N GLU A 161 4.64 9.13 22.44
CA GLU A 161 5.11 10.06 23.47
C GLU A 161 6.58 9.82 23.79
N GLN A 162 7.00 8.56 23.89
CA GLN A 162 8.41 8.21 24.03
C GLN A 162 9.19 8.60 22.78
N ALA A 163 8.60 8.46 21.58
CA ALA A 163 9.22 8.85 20.33
C ALA A 163 9.59 10.32 20.29
N LEU A 164 8.72 11.20 20.80
CA LEU A 164 8.99 12.63 20.92
C LEU A 164 10.17 12.94 21.85
N ARG A 165 10.36 12.15 22.92
CA ARG A 165 11.46 12.33 23.87
C ARG A 165 12.80 11.83 23.35
N GLN A 166 12.80 10.68 22.67
CA GLN A 166 14.03 10.01 22.20
C GLN A 166 14.38 10.30 20.74
N GLY A 167 13.49 10.97 20.00
CA GLY A 167 13.65 11.34 18.60
C GLY A 167 13.46 10.20 17.59
N ARG A 168 12.87 9.07 17.99
CA ARG A 168 12.54 7.90 17.12
C ARG A 168 11.61 6.93 17.84
N LEU A 169 10.92 6.05 17.12
CA LEU A 169 10.25 4.88 17.74
C LEU A 169 11.25 3.79 18.15
N GLY A 170 10.76 2.82 18.92
CA GLY A 170 11.37 1.49 19.00
C GLY A 170 11.45 0.81 17.64
N ARG A 171 12.14 -0.33 17.58
CA ARG A 171 12.42 -1.04 16.32
C ARG A 171 12.29 -2.54 16.50
N SER A 172 11.70 -3.18 15.50
CA SER A 172 11.51 -4.63 15.42
C SER A 172 12.74 -5.32 14.80
N PHE A 173 12.61 -6.61 14.44
CA PHE A 173 13.58 -7.33 13.59
C PHE A 173 13.12 -7.43 12.12
N GLY A 174 12.41 -6.42 11.62
CA GLY A 174 11.99 -6.29 10.22
C GLY A 174 10.48 -6.18 10.05
N CYS A 175 9.74 -6.67 11.04
CA CYS A 175 8.28 -6.59 11.13
C CYS A 175 7.77 -5.13 11.17
N PRO A 176 6.69 -4.78 10.44
CA PRO A 176 5.92 -3.58 10.74
C PRO A 176 5.21 -3.76 12.10
N ALA A 177 5.68 -3.07 13.12
CA ALA A 177 5.07 -3.12 14.46
C ALA A 177 4.27 -1.84 14.73
N VAL A 178 3.08 -2.00 15.30
CA VAL A 178 2.16 -0.91 15.67
C VAL A 178 1.96 -0.88 17.19
N ARG A 179 1.15 0.07 17.69
CA ARG A 179 0.83 0.10 19.13
C ARG A 179 -0.03 -1.09 19.53
N ASP A 180 0.15 -1.59 20.75
CA ASP A 180 -0.64 -2.72 21.25
C ASP A 180 -2.15 -2.42 21.26
N GLU A 181 -2.54 -1.17 21.52
CA GLU A 181 -3.95 -0.77 21.63
C GLU A 181 -4.71 -0.87 20.30
N ILE A 182 -4.02 -0.75 19.17
CA ILE A 182 -4.65 -0.81 17.83
C ILE A 182 -4.36 -2.13 17.11
N ALA A 183 -3.40 -2.92 17.59
CA ALA A 183 -2.90 -4.09 16.89
C ALA A 183 -4.01 -5.09 16.54
N GLN A 184 -4.91 -5.39 17.48
CA GLN A 184 -5.98 -6.36 17.23
C GLN A 184 -6.96 -5.89 16.14
N GLU A 185 -7.46 -4.67 16.24
CA GLU A 185 -8.40 -4.08 15.27
C GLU A 185 -7.78 -3.97 13.87
N LEU A 186 -6.52 -3.54 13.81
CA LEU A 186 -5.81 -3.37 12.54
C LEU A 186 -5.49 -4.74 11.89
N ILE A 187 -5.09 -5.74 12.68
CA ILE A 187 -4.88 -7.10 12.20
C ILE A 187 -6.19 -7.73 11.71
N ASP A 188 -7.29 -7.55 12.45
CA ASP A 188 -8.59 -8.09 12.06
C ASP A 188 -9.14 -7.41 10.81
N THR A 189 -8.83 -6.13 10.58
CA THR A 189 -9.13 -5.41 9.34
C THR A 189 -8.31 -5.94 8.16
N LEU A 190 -7.07 -6.36 8.39
CA LEU A 190 -6.14 -6.71 7.32
C LEU A 190 -5.96 -8.21 7.09
N LYS A 191 -6.52 -9.11 7.89
CA LYS A 191 -6.34 -10.55 7.68
C LYS A 191 -7.05 -11.08 6.44
N ASP A 192 -6.78 -12.34 6.10
CA ASP A 192 -7.53 -13.11 5.11
C ASP A 192 -7.37 -12.59 3.66
N GLY A 193 -6.14 -12.21 3.26
CA GLY A 193 -5.79 -11.98 1.85
C GLY A 193 -5.75 -10.51 1.40
N GLN A 194 -5.84 -9.54 2.32
CA GLN A 194 -5.71 -8.12 2.00
C GLN A 194 -4.28 -7.72 1.65
N LEU A 195 -4.06 -6.46 1.29
CA LEU A 195 -2.74 -5.98 0.86
C LEU A 195 -2.08 -5.05 1.86
N LEU A 196 -0.75 -5.12 1.88
CA LEU A 196 0.11 -4.10 2.47
C LEU A 196 1.18 -3.69 1.46
N PHE A 197 1.31 -2.39 1.22
CA PHE A 197 2.30 -1.78 0.35
C PHE A 197 3.32 -1.00 1.18
N ALA A 198 4.57 -1.45 1.19
CA ALA A 198 5.67 -0.81 1.91
C ALA A 198 6.53 0.02 0.95
N TYR A 199 6.41 1.34 1.03
CA TYR A 199 7.05 2.29 0.14
C TYR A 199 8.32 2.92 0.73
N TYR A 200 9.32 3.12 -0.12
CA TYR A 200 10.41 4.08 0.02
C TYR A 200 10.88 4.44 -1.39
N PRO A 201 11.39 5.65 -1.67
CA PRO A 201 11.88 6.06 -3.00
C PRO A 201 13.22 5.39 -3.36
N ASP A 202 13.27 4.07 -3.32
CA ASP A 202 14.41 3.26 -3.75
C ASP A 202 14.33 3.04 -5.26
N SER A 203 15.31 3.55 -6.02
CA SER A 203 15.29 3.48 -7.48
C SER A 203 15.36 2.04 -7.99
N GLN A 204 16.11 1.17 -7.31
CA GLN A 204 16.26 -0.22 -7.74
C GLN A 204 14.92 -0.96 -7.63
N TRP A 205 14.19 -0.74 -6.53
CA TRP A 205 12.85 -1.30 -6.35
C TRP A 205 11.83 -0.69 -7.30
N LEU A 206 11.79 0.64 -7.43
CA LEU A 206 10.83 1.31 -8.31
C LEU A 206 10.98 0.90 -9.78
N GLU A 207 12.22 0.69 -10.25
CA GLU A 207 12.49 0.23 -11.62
C GLU A 207 12.33 -1.29 -11.78
N GLY A 208 12.59 -2.07 -10.72
CA GLY A 208 12.57 -3.53 -10.75
C GLY A 208 11.25 -4.19 -10.37
N SER A 209 10.31 -3.44 -9.80
CA SER A 209 9.03 -3.98 -9.34
C SER A 209 8.17 -4.44 -10.51
N ARG A 210 7.73 -5.70 -10.46
CA ARG A 210 6.75 -6.24 -11.42
C ARG A 210 5.33 -5.69 -11.22
N PHE A 211 5.08 -4.99 -10.12
CA PHE A 211 3.77 -4.43 -9.80
C PHE A 211 3.70 -2.93 -10.06
N LEU A 212 4.76 -2.31 -10.58
CA LEU A 212 4.72 -0.93 -11.02
C LEU A 212 4.86 -0.89 -12.55
N GLY A 213 4.13 0.00 -13.21
CA GLY A 213 4.21 0.21 -14.66
C GLY A 213 3.46 -0.77 -15.55
N CYS A 214 2.56 -1.63 -15.01
CA CYS A 214 1.84 -2.62 -15.84
C CYS A 214 0.91 -1.99 -16.89
N GLY A 215 0.44 -0.76 -16.68
CA GLY A 215 -0.37 -0.02 -17.66
C GLY A 215 0.39 0.33 -18.95
N ALA A 216 1.68 0.67 -18.84
CA ALA A 216 2.52 0.96 -20.00
C ALA A 216 2.71 -0.28 -20.89
N VAL A 217 2.70 -1.48 -20.30
CA VAL A 217 2.85 -2.77 -21.00
C VAL A 217 1.56 -3.15 -21.72
N ALA A 218 0.40 -2.87 -21.12
CA ALA A 218 -0.92 -3.11 -21.73
C ALA A 218 -1.18 -2.19 -22.94
N ASP A 219 -0.84 -0.90 -22.83
CA ASP A 219 -0.98 0.07 -23.93
C ASP A 219 -0.01 -0.20 -25.09
N ALA A 220 1.21 -0.67 -24.79
CA ALA A 220 2.15 -1.10 -25.82
C ALA A 220 1.64 -2.33 -26.60
N GLY A 221 1.02 -3.30 -25.92
CA GLY A 221 0.41 -4.47 -26.56
C GLY A 221 -0.80 -4.14 -27.44
N ALA A 222 -1.67 -3.22 -27.01
CA ALA A 222 -2.83 -2.77 -27.76
C ALA A 222 -2.45 -1.97 -29.03
N SER A 223 -1.39 -1.16 -28.96
CA SER A 223 -0.83 -0.40 -30.08
C SER A 223 -0.27 -1.30 -31.19
N VAL A 224 0.40 -2.41 -30.82
CA VAL A 224 0.98 -3.37 -31.78
C VAL A 224 -0.12 -4.19 -32.46
N ALA A 225 -1.15 -4.63 -31.72
CA ALA A 225 -2.29 -5.36 -32.29
C ALA A 225 -3.12 -4.51 -33.29
N SER A 226 -3.29 -3.21 -33.02
CA SER A 226 -3.98 -2.26 -33.90
C SER A 226 -3.25 -1.97 -35.23
N LYS A 227 -1.91 -2.13 -35.26
CA LYS A 227 -1.09 -2.03 -36.49
C LYS A 227 -1.09 -3.32 -37.30
N ALA A 228 -1.20 -4.49 -36.66
CA ALA A 228 -1.25 -5.78 -37.34
C ALA A 228 -2.59 -6.01 -38.09
N GLY A 229 -3.71 -5.52 -37.54
CA GLY A 229 -5.04 -5.66 -38.17
C GLY A 229 -5.30 -4.76 -39.39
N ARG A 230 -4.39 -3.84 -39.74
CA ARG A 230 -4.60 -2.81 -40.78
C ARG A 230 -3.92 -3.10 -42.12
N ARG A 231 -3.24 -4.24 -42.28
CA ARG A 231 -2.48 -4.61 -43.50
C ARG A 231 -3.15 -5.64 -44.42
N VAL A 232 -4.39 -6.05 -44.18
CA VAL A 232 -5.09 -7.04 -45.02
C VAL A 232 -6.35 -6.44 -45.66
N SER A 233 -6.19 -5.36 -46.44
CA SER A 233 -7.24 -4.91 -47.38
C SER A 233 -6.68 -3.87 -48.35
N ARG A 234 -5.92 -4.30 -49.36
CA ARG A 234 -5.74 -3.63 -50.65
C ARG A 234 -4.81 -4.45 -51.52
N LEU A 235 -5.38 -5.28 -52.38
CA LEU A 235 -4.85 -5.72 -53.68
C LEU A 235 -5.92 -6.61 -54.33
N ALA A 236 -6.90 -5.96 -54.94
CA ALA A 236 -7.75 -6.51 -55.97
C ALA A 236 -8.22 -5.32 -56.80
N GLU A 237 -7.49 -5.05 -57.88
CA GLU A 237 -7.93 -4.48 -59.17
C GLU A 237 -6.73 -4.45 -60.13
#